data_AF-A0A9P6KBJ5-F1
#
_entry.id   AF-A0A9P6KBJ5-F1
#
_cell.length_a   1.000
_cell.length_b   1.000
_cell.length_c   1.000
_cell.angle_alpha   90.00
_cell.angle_beta   90.00
_cell.angle_gamma   90.00
#
_symmetry.space_group_name_H-M   'P 1'
#
loop_
_entity.id
_entity.type
_entity.pdbx_description
1 polymer ?
#
loop_
_entity_poly.entity_id
_entity_poly.type
_entity_poly.pdbx_seq_one_letter_code
_entity_poly.pdbx_strand_id
1 'polypeptide(L)'
;MSIRVSMSCVVNTMSQRVSDYLEEMSEEDLISDAVALCAISGFEEHPSLQYLTKYTETLNDVGVYQLRKKLIVDWGLLHSKNKEDHLSGDAKVEDRVLQILIHLCDFVIHPPFRKVSPSEADCLQLWAVIFGILTNNVSIHTGEKMLEASKIMKRWQTEEYGDVSEAGRKVDCLFMFDGIELSNLEIKHSHISKTDLAIQNKKNIRLARCIQESHVALGVEDASVFMADVCGFVAVFYQLRPMGDISVVGKITPSLVQLPETEFDLAEFL
;
A
#
# COMPACT_ATOMS: atom_id res chain seq x y z
N MET A 1 13.10 4.54 16.55
CA MET A 1 12.44 3.30 16.09
C MET A 1 13.37 2.61 15.10
N SER A 2 13.69 1.32 15.30
CA SER A 2 14.58 0.57 14.40
C SER A 2 13.87 0.28 13.07
N ILE A 3 14.46 0.72 11.96
CA ILE A 3 14.04 0.36 10.60
C ILE A 3 14.35 -1.12 10.42
N ARG A 4 13.32 -1.95 10.17
CA ARG A 4 13.49 -3.37 9.88
C ARG A 4 13.60 -3.54 8.37
N VAL A 5 14.82 -3.60 7.85
CA VAL A 5 15.08 -4.07 6.48
C VAL A 5 14.92 -5.58 6.50
N SER A 6 14.00 -6.11 5.70
CA SER A 6 13.76 -7.54 5.58
C SER A 6 14.25 -8.00 4.21
N MET A 7 15.49 -8.53 4.17
CA MET A 7 16.02 -9.22 3.00
C MET A 7 15.29 -10.57 2.87
N SER A 8 14.25 -10.62 2.04
CA SER A 8 13.49 -11.85 1.84
C SER A 8 14.03 -12.62 0.63
N CYS A 9 14.32 -13.89 0.88
CA CYS A 9 14.50 -15.01 -0.05
C CYS A 9 15.79 -15.16 -0.90
N VAL A 10 16.89 -14.46 -0.60
CA VAL A 10 18.22 -14.80 -1.17
C VAL A 10 19.19 -15.30 -0.09
N VAL A 11 18.87 -16.42 0.56
CA VAL A 11 19.89 -17.16 1.36
C VAL A 11 20.24 -18.51 0.74
N ASN A 12 19.63 -18.89 -0.39
CA ASN A 12 20.03 -20.13 -1.08
C ASN A 12 20.73 -19.95 -2.43
N THR A 13 20.86 -18.73 -2.96
CA THR A 13 21.69 -18.44 -4.15
C THR A 13 22.06 -16.96 -4.18
N MET A 14 23.05 -16.55 -3.39
CA MET A 14 23.72 -15.26 -3.66
C MET A 14 24.61 -15.45 -4.90
N SER A 15 24.48 -14.58 -5.90
CA SER A 15 25.41 -14.57 -7.03
C SER A 15 26.80 -14.17 -6.53
N GLN A 16 27.89 -14.63 -7.17
CA GLN A 16 29.24 -14.20 -6.80
C GLN A 16 29.38 -12.67 -6.82
N ARG A 17 28.69 -12.00 -7.76
CA ARG A 17 28.67 -10.54 -7.87
C ARG A 17 27.96 -9.85 -6.70
N VAL A 18 26.94 -10.47 -6.11
CA VAL A 18 26.30 -10.01 -4.87
C VAL A 18 27.28 -10.08 -3.72
N SER A 19 27.99 -11.20 -3.58
CA SER A 19 29.02 -11.36 -2.55
C SER A 19 30.12 -10.31 -2.70
N ASP A 20 30.64 -10.14 -3.92
CA ASP A 20 31.69 -9.15 -4.21
C ASP A 20 31.21 -7.71 -3.89
N TYR A 21 29.97 -7.35 -4.25
CA TYR A 21 29.38 -6.05 -3.94
C TYR A 21 29.18 -5.81 -2.43
N LEU A 22 28.72 -6.83 -1.70
CA LEU A 22 28.53 -6.75 -0.24
C LEU A 22 29.86 -6.72 0.53
N GLU A 23 30.91 -7.37 0.00
CA GLU A 23 32.26 -7.37 0.60
C GLU A 23 32.96 -6.01 0.49
N GLU A 24 32.62 -5.20 -0.52
CA GLU A 24 33.22 -3.88 -0.74
C GLU A 24 32.56 -2.75 0.09
N MET A 25 31.36 -2.97 0.62
CA MET A 25 30.60 -1.94 1.34
C MET A 25 30.57 -2.17 2.85
N SER A 26 30.54 -1.08 3.63
CA SER A 26 30.27 -1.20 5.06
C SER A 26 28.79 -1.54 5.30
N GLU A 27 28.50 -2.28 6.36
CA GLU A 27 27.12 -2.65 6.71
C GLU A 27 26.22 -1.42 6.93
N GLU A 28 26.79 -0.32 7.46
CA GLU A 28 26.07 0.94 7.65
C GLU A 28 25.71 1.60 6.32
N ASP A 29 26.63 1.63 5.35
CA ASP A 29 26.39 2.20 4.03
C ASP A 29 25.33 1.41 3.25
N LEU A 30 25.40 0.07 3.29
CA LEU A 30 24.41 -0.81 2.65
C LEU A 30 22.99 -0.60 3.19
N ILE A 31 22.85 -0.48 4.50
CA ILE A 31 21.54 -0.24 5.13
C ILE A 31 21.04 1.16 4.75
N SER A 32 21.91 2.17 4.79
CA SER A 32 21.55 3.54 4.41
C SER A 32 21.06 3.60 2.96
N ASP A 33 21.77 2.97 2.03
CA ASP A 33 21.41 2.96 0.61
C ASP A 33 20.10 2.20 0.37
N ALA A 34 19.92 1.03 1.00
CA ALA A 34 18.68 0.26 0.88
C ALA A 34 17.46 1.04 1.41
N VAL A 35 17.64 1.79 2.50
CA VAL A 35 16.59 2.67 3.05
C VAL A 35 16.29 3.81 2.10
N ALA A 36 17.31 4.51 1.61
CA ALA A 36 17.16 5.62 0.69
C ALA A 36 16.48 5.19 -0.61
N LEU A 37 16.78 3.99 -1.11
CA LEU A 37 16.22 3.44 -2.34
C LEU A 37 14.72 3.14 -2.26
N CYS A 38 14.21 2.80 -1.08
CA CYS A 38 12.82 2.42 -0.86
C CYS A 38 11.94 3.58 -0.34
N ALA A 39 12.55 4.66 0.11
CA ALA A 39 11.83 5.83 0.61
C ALA A 39 11.29 6.66 -0.57
N ILE A 40 10.05 7.17 -0.44
CA ILE A 40 9.52 8.16 -1.39
C ILE A 40 9.82 9.56 -0.85
N SER A 41 10.64 10.30 -1.60
CA SER A 41 10.93 11.70 -1.28
C SER A 41 9.66 12.55 -1.27
N GLY A 42 9.51 13.40 -0.25
CA GLY A 42 8.36 14.29 -0.09
C GLY A 42 7.05 13.60 0.30
N PHE A 43 7.06 12.33 0.72
CA PHE A 43 5.83 11.63 1.13
C PHE A 43 5.08 12.37 2.26
N GLU A 44 5.80 12.79 3.30
CA GLU A 44 5.24 13.52 4.45
C GLU A 44 4.95 15.00 4.16
N GLU A 45 5.35 15.51 2.99
CA GLU A 45 5.23 16.92 2.58
C GLU A 45 4.37 17.05 1.32
N HIS A 46 3.59 16.01 1.01
CA HIS A 46 2.85 15.94 -0.24
C HIS A 46 1.83 17.10 -0.35
N PRO A 47 1.67 17.73 -1.53
CA PRO A 47 0.77 18.88 -1.72
C PRO A 47 -0.68 18.65 -1.29
N SER A 48 -1.12 17.39 -1.17
CA SER A 48 -2.47 17.06 -0.67
C SER A 48 -2.73 17.52 0.76
N LEU A 49 -1.69 17.72 1.57
CA LEU A 49 -1.82 18.17 2.97
C LEU A 49 -2.53 19.53 3.07
N GLN A 50 -2.34 20.41 2.07
CA GLN A 50 -3.03 21.71 2.05
C GLN A 50 -4.56 21.56 1.97
N TYR A 51 -5.04 20.49 1.32
CA TYR A 51 -6.46 20.22 1.20
C TYR A 51 -7.03 19.57 2.47
N LEU A 52 -6.24 18.76 3.17
CA LEU A 52 -6.63 18.15 4.45
C LEU A 52 -6.77 19.21 5.54
N THR A 53 -5.71 19.99 5.77
CA THR A 53 -5.65 21.01 6.83
C THR A 53 -6.73 22.09 6.75
N LYS A 54 -7.26 22.35 5.56
CA LYS A 54 -8.40 23.27 5.33
C LYS A 54 -9.65 22.88 6.15
N TYR A 55 -9.80 21.59 6.46
CA TYR A 55 -11.00 21.06 7.09
C TYR A 55 -10.86 20.83 8.60
N THR A 56 -9.66 20.97 9.15
CA THR A 56 -9.38 20.79 10.59
C THR A 56 -10.22 21.74 11.45
N GLU A 57 -10.28 23.04 11.09
CA GLU A 57 -11.12 24.02 11.82
C GLU A 57 -12.61 23.67 11.76
N THR A 58 -13.10 23.24 10.59
CA THR A 58 -14.51 22.84 10.46
C THR A 58 -14.83 21.63 11.33
N LEU A 59 -13.94 20.63 11.39
CA LEU A 59 -14.15 19.48 12.28
C LEU A 59 -14.22 19.92 13.74
N ASN A 60 -13.28 20.75 14.18
CA ASN A 60 -13.19 21.19 15.57
C ASN A 60 -14.38 22.06 16.01
N ASP A 61 -14.89 22.91 15.11
CA ASP A 61 -15.95 23.87 15.45
C ASP A 61 -17.35 23.26 15.40
N VAL A 62 -17.62 22.42 14.40
CA VAL A 62 -18.99 21.98 14.07
C VAL A 62 -19.17 20.46 13.97
N GLY A 63 -18.09 19.69 14.11
CA GLY A 63 -18.10 18.24 14.15
C GLY A 63 -18.27 17.54 12.79
N VAL A 64 -18.12 16.21 12.81
CA VAL A 64 -18.02 15.36 11.61
C VAL A 64 -19.24 15.47 10.67
N TYR A 65 -20.46 15.61 11.21
CA TYR A 65 -21.67 15.73 10.40
C TYR A 65 -21.70 16.99 9.54
N GLN A 66 -21.24 18.12 10.08
CA GLN A 66 -21.23 19.39 9.36
C GLN A 66 -20.01 19.47 8.44
N LEU A 67 -18.88 18.91 8.85
CA LEU A 67 -17.73 18.71 7.97
C LEU A 67 -18.14 17.95 6.70
N ARG A 68 -18.83 16.82 6.82
CA ARG A 68 -19.32 16.05 5.67
C ARG A 68 -20.14 16.89 4.70
N LYS A 69 -21.08 17.69 5.21
CA LYS A 69 -21.91 18.57 4.37
C LYS A 69 -21.06 19.61 3.65
N LYS A 70 -20.09 20.21 4.34
CA LYS A 70 -19.15 21.17 3.74
C LYS A 70 -18.32 20.52 2.63
N LEU A 71 -17.80 19.31 2.85
CA LEU A 71 -17.01 18.59 1.85
C LEU A 71 -17.81 18.32 0.58
N ILE A 72 -19.09 17.92 0.68
CA ILE A 72 -19.98 17.71 -0.47
C ILE A 72 -20.21 19.01 -1.25
N VAL A 73 -20.40 20.13 -0.54
CA VAL A 73 -20.57 21.44 -1.17
C VAL A 73 -19.28 21.85 -1.89
N ASP A 74 -18.12 21.74 -1.23
CA ASP A 74 -16.83 22.11 -1.79
C ASP A 74 -16.49 21.21 -3.01
N TRP A 75 -16.83 19.93 -2.96
CA TRP A 75 -16.71 18.99 -4.08
C TRP A 75 -17.58 19.40 -5.27
N GLY A 76 -18.86 19.75 -5.04
CA GLY A 76 -19.74 20.28 -6.10
C GLY A 76 -19.23 21.59 -6.71
N LEU A 77 -18.64 22.48 -5.89
CA LEU A 77 -18.03 23.72 -6.36
C LEU A 77 -16.77 23.47 -7.20
N LEU A 78 -15.97 22.47 -6.86
CA LEU A 78 -14.79 22.07 -7.64
C LEU A 78 -15.19 21.67 -9.07
N HIS A 79 -16.18 20.79 -9.20
CA HIS A 79 -16.71 20.36 -10.50
C HIS A 79 -17.44 21.49 -11.25
N SER A 80 -18.14 22.37 -10.55
CA SER A 80 -18.80 23.53 -11.19
C SER A 80 -17.81 24.54 -11.79
N LYS A 81 -16.62 24.68 -11.18
CA LYS A 81 -15.55 25.58 -11.66
C LYS A 81 -14.76 24.98 -12.82
N ASN A 82 -14.63 23.66 -12.89
CA ASN A 82 -13.88 22.94 -13.90
C ASN A 82 -14.86 22.29 -14.88
N LYS A 83 -15.12 22.93 -16.02
CA LYS A 83 -16.08 22.47 -17.05
C LYS A 83 -15.91 20.97 -17.38
N GLU A 84 -17.04 20.34 -17.69
CA GLU A 84 -17.42 18.92 -17.48
C GLU A 84 -16.45 17.77 -17.83
N ASP A 85 -15.33 17.97 -18.52
CA ASP A 85 -14.59 16.80 -19.03
C ASP A 85 -13.19 16.57 -18.44
N HIS A 86 -12.45 17.60 -18.00
CA HIS A 86 -11.08 17.39 -17.50
C HIS A 86 -10.67 18.33 -16.36
N LEU A 87 -10.55 17.78 -15.15
CA LEU A 87 -9.87 18.43 -14.02
C LEU A 87 -8.37 18.60 -14.32
N SER A 88 -7.79 19.74 -13.93
CA SER A 88 -6.34 19.97 -13.93
C SER A 88 -5.62 19.02 -12.96
N GLY A 89 -4.29 18.95 -13.01
CA GLY A 89 -3.49 18.09 -12.11
C GLY A 89 -3.83 18.31 -10.64
N ASP A 90 -3.77 19.55 -10.17
CA ASP A 90 -4.08 19.91 -8.79
C ASP A 90 -5.56 19.67 -8.43
N ALA A 91 -6.48 19.97 -9.35
CA ALA A 91 -7.91 19.75 -9.15
C ALA A 91 -8.25 18.26 -9.08
N LYS A 92 -7.51 17.37 -9.75
CA LYS A 92 -7.66 15.91 -9.60
C LYS A 92 -7.20 15.43 -8.23
N VAL A 93 -6.15 16.03 -7.66
CA VAL A 93 -5.69 15.70 -6.31
C VAL A 93 -6.72 16.17 -5.29
N GLU A 94 -7.21 17.41 -5.40
CA GLU A 94 -8.27 17.94 -4.53
C GLU A 94 -9.53 17.08 -4.62
N ASP A 95 -9.98 16.73 -5.83
CA ASP A 95 -11.15 15.87 -6.06
C ASP A 95 -11.04 14.52 -5.33
N ARG A 96 -9.88 13.85 -5.44
CA ARG A 96 -9.63 12.57 -4.74
C ARG A 96 -9.61 12.74 -3.22
N VAL A 97 -8.96 13.78 -2.71
CA VAL A 97 -8.93 14.08 -1.27
C VAL A 97 -10.35 14.29 -0.75
N LEU A 98 -11.17 15.09 -1.45
CA LEU A 98 -12.56 15.33 -1.06
C LEU A 98 -13.39 14.04 -1.06
N GLN A 99 -13.27 13.21 -2.09
CA GLN A 99 -13.96 11.92 -2.15
C GLN A 99 -13.58 11.00 -0.99
N ILE A 100 -12.28 10.90 -0.67
CA ILE A 100 -11.78 10.11 0.48
C ILE A 100 -12.33 10.68 1.79
N LEU A 101 -12.24 11.99 2.01
CA LEU A 101 -12.74 12.61 3.24
C LEU A 101 -14.25 12.45 3.42
N ILE A 102 -15.04 12.57 2.34
CA ILE A 102 -16.49 12.31 2.39
C ILE A 102 -16.74 10.86 2.80
N HIS A 103 -16.02 9.91 2.20
CA HIS A 103 -16.15 8.50 2.53
C HIS A 103 -15.77 8.19 3.98
N LEU A 104 -14.67 8.76 4.48
CA LEU A 104 -14.24 8.63 5.87
C LEU A 104 -15.24 9.26 6.85
N CYS A 105 -15.80 10.42 6.52
CA CYS A 105 -16.87 11.03 7.33
C CYS A 105 -18.10 10.11 7.39
N ASP A 106 -18.53 9.55 6.26
CA ASP A 106 -19.64 8.59 6.21
C ASP A 106 -19.37 7.36 7.06
N PHE A 107 -18.14 6.84 7.01
CA PHE A 107 -17.71 5.70 7.80
C PHE A 107 -17.72 6.00 9.31
N VAL A 108 -17.19 7.15 9.74
CA VAL A 108 -17.18 7.56 11.16
C VAL A 108 -18.59 7.83 11.69
N ILE A 109 -19.45 8.44 10.87
CA ILE A 109 -20.83 8.77 11.22
C ILE A 109 -21.69 7.49 11.31
N HIS A 110 -21.49 6.55 10.39
CA HIS A 110 -22.29 5.34 10.23
C HIS A 110 -21.39 4.11 10.07
N PRO A 111 -20.65 3.70 11.11
CA PRO A 111 -19.72 2.58 11.02
C PRO A 111 -20.52 1.28 10.73
N PRO A 112 -20.12 0.49 9.72
CA PRO A 112 -20.89 -0.68 9.29
C PRO A 112 -20.97 -1.75 10.39
N PHE A 113 -19.98 -1.80 11.27
CA PHE A 113 -19.88 -2.76 12.38
C PHE A 113 -20.47 -2.26 13.72
N ARG A 114 -20.95 -1.01 13.78
CA ARG A 114 -21.56 -0.40 14.98
C ARG A 114 -20.74 -0.59 16.26
N LYS A 115 -21.18 -1.49 17.17
CA LYS A 115 -20.56 -1.78 18.47
C LYS A 115 -19.67 -3.03 18.46
N VAL A 116 -19.57 -3.72 17.33
CA VAL A 116 -18.76 -4.93 17.17
C VAL A 116 -17.42 -4.52 16.59
N SER A 117 -16.34 -5.22 16.95
CA SER A 117 -15.04 -5.01 16.32
C SER A 117 -15.11 -5.31 14.81
N PRO A 118 -14.42 -4.53 13.96
CA PRO A 118 -14.39 -4.75 12.52
C PRO A 118 -13.77 -6.11 12.18
N SER A 119 -14.34 -6.80 11.19
CA SER A 119 -13.74 -8.00 10.60
C SER A 119 -12.63 -7.64 9.59
N GLU A 120 -11.84 -8.63 9.17
CA GLU A 120 -10.85 -8.45 8.09
C GLU A 120 -11.50 -7.98 6.78
N ALA A 121 -12.70 -8.45 6.48
CA ALA A 121 -13.46 -8.04 5.31
C ALA A 121 -13.92 -6.58 5.40
N ASP A 122 -14.33 -6.11 6.58
CA ASP A 122 -14.71 -4.71 6.80
C ASP A 122 -13.51 -3.78 6.59
N CYS A 123 -12.35 -4.16 7.13
CA CYS A 123 -11.09 -3.43 6.95
C CYS A 123 -10.69 -3.40 5.46
N LEU A 124 -10.77 -4.56 4.78
CA LEU A 124 -10.49 -4.67 3.35
C LEU A 124 -11.35 -3.76 2.51
N GLN A 125 -12.65 -3.71 2.81
CA GLN A 125 -13.58 -2.89 2.05
C GLN A 125 -13.22 -1.41 2.14
N LEU A 126 -12.91 -0.89 3.33
CA LEU A 126 -12.54 0.51 3.50
C LEU A 126 -11.25 0.86 2.73
N TRP A 127 -10.20 0.05 2.87
CA TRP A 127 -8.95 0.23 2.14
C TRP A 127 -9.17 0.15 0.62
N ALA A 128 -9.92 -0.83 0.13
CA ALA A 128 -10.20 -1.01 -1.29
C ALA A 128 -10.93 0.20 -1.88
N VAL A 129 -11.88 0.80 -1.16
CA VAL A 129 -12.56 2.03 -1.61
C VAL A 129 -11.57 3.19 -1.72
N ILE A 130 -10.74 3.41 -0.71
CA ILE A 130 -9.75 4.50 -0.72
C ILE A 130 -8.77 4.33 -1.88
N PHE A 131 -8.21 3.14 -2.07
CA PHE A 131 -7.34 2.88 -3.21
C PHE A 131 -8.08 3.01 -4.55
N GLY A 132 -9.35 2.63 -4.60
CA GLY A 132 -10.19 2.79 -5.79
C GLY A 132 -10.37 4.26 -6.18
N ILE A 133 -10.50 5.15 -5.19
CA ILE A 133 -10.54 6.60 -5.43
C ILE A 133 -9.17 7.11 -5.93
N LEU A 134 -8.08 6.59 -5.37
CA LEU A 134 -6.72 6.99 -5.75
C LEU A 134 -6.30 6.48 -7.14
N THR A 135 -6.88 5.39 -7.62
CA THR A 135 -6.44 4.70 -8.83
C THR A 135 -7.54 4.67 -9.90
N ASN A 136 -7.34 5.39 -11.01
CA ASN A 136 -8.37 5.48 -12.07
C ASN A 136 -8.34 4.31 -13.07
N ASN A 137 -7.17 3.71 -13.29
CA ASN A 137 -6.99 2.65 -14.30
C ASN A 137 -6.58 1.30 -13.69
N VAL A 138 -6.41 1.24 -12.37
CA VAL A 138 -6.03 0.01 -11.69
C VAL A 138 -7.30 -0.67 -11.20
N SER A 139 -7.51 -1.90 -11.64
CA SER A 139 -8.55 -2.76 -11.10
C SER A 139 -8.12 -3.35 -9.76
N ILE A 140 -9.02 -3.32 -8.78
CA ILE A 140 -8.79 -3.84 -7.43
C ILE A 140 -9.63 -5.10 -7.27
N HIS A 141 -8.96 -6.24 -7.06
CA HIS A 141 -9.60 -7.54 -6.89
C HIS A 141 -9.49 -7.96 -5.43
N THR A 142 -10.63 -8.03 -4.74
CA THR A 142 -10.71 -8.37 -3.31
C THR A 142 -11.14 -9.82 -3.08
N GLY A 143 -10.86 -10.32 -1.88
CA GLY A 143 -11.11 -11.71 -1.46
C GLY A 143 -9.91 -12.61 -1.74
N GLU A 144 -10.00 -13.89 -1.40
CA GLU A 144 -8.90 -14.84 -1.65
C GLU A 144 -8.64 -15.03 -3.16
N LYS A 145 -7.71 -14.23 -3.70
CA LYS A 145 -7.30 -14.29 -5.10
C LYS A 145 -5.98 -15.00 -5.23
N MET A 146 -5.89 -15.87 -6.24
CA MET A 146 -4.66 -16.54 -6.57
C MET A 146 -3.74 -15.58 -7.31
N LEU A 147 -2.49 -15.46 -6.88
CA LEU A 147 -1.49 -14.63 -7.55
C LEU A 147 -0.86 -15.43 -8.71
N GLU A 148 -1.04 -14.97 -9.94
CA GLU A 148 -0.52 -15.63 -11.14
C GLU A 148 1.00 -15.54 -11.21
N ALA A 149 1.61 -14.42 -10.83
CA ALA A 149 3.06 -14.32 -10.72
C ALA A 149 3.65 -15.37 -9.77
N SER A 150 2.96 -15.67 -8.66
CA SER A 150 3.39 -16.74 -7.74
C SER A 150 3.28 -18.14 -8.36
N LYS A 151 2.31 -18.37 -9.26
CA LYS A 151 2.21 -19.66 -9.98
C LYS A 151 3.33 -19.83 -10.99
N ILE A 152 3.61 -18.78 -11.76
CA ILE A 152 4.67 -18.79 -12.78
C ILE A 152 6.02 -19.08 -12.11
N MET A 153 6.33 -18.35 -11.04
CA MET A 153 7.59 -18.54 -10.30
C MET A 153 7.73 -19.96 -9.74
N LYS A 154 6.63 -20.55 -9.27
CA LYS A 154 6.62 -21.94 -8.81
C LYS A 154 6.88 -22.94 -9.93
N ARG A 155 6.32 -22.72 -11.12
CA ARG A 155 6.59 -23.59 -12.29
C ARG A 155 8.07 -23.55 -12.65
N TRP A 156 8.69 -22.37 -12.68
CA TRP A 156 10.13 -22.25 -12.92
C TRP A 156 10.96 -22.97 -11.86
N GLN A 157 10.59 -22.85 -10.58
CA GLN A 157 11.24 -23.60 -9.50
C GLN A 157 11.07 -25.12 -9.67
N THR A 158 9.89 -25.58 -10.10
CA THR A 158 9.65 -27.00 -10.35
C THR A 158 10.50 -27.51 -11.52
N GLU A 159 10.59 -26.73 -12.59
CA GLU A 159 11.42 -27.05 -13.76
C GLU A 159 12.91 -27.12 -13.42
N GLU A 160 13.41 -26.25 -12.54
CA GLU A 160 14.82 -26.15 -12.19
C GLU A 160 15.25 -27.13 -11.07
N TYR A 161 14.40 -27.33 -10.05
CA TYR A 161 14.77 -28.04 -8.82
C TYR A 161 13.95 -29.32 -8.54
N GLY A 162 12.98 -29.66 -9.40
CA GLY A 162 12.12 -30.84 -9.23
C GLY A 162 10.85 -30.56 -8.42
N ASP A 163 10.30 -31.57 -7.74
CA ASP A 163 8.90 -31.56 -7.28
C ASP A 163 8.59 -30.50 -6.18
N VAL A 164 8.08 -29.34 -6.60
CA VAL A 164 7.56 -28.27 -5.73
C VAL A 164 6.05 -28.17 -5.91
N SER A 165 5.31 -28.05 -4.80
CA SER A 165 3.84 -27.89 -4.81
C SER A 165 3.37 -26.80 -5.79
N GLU A 166 2.56 -27.18 -6.78
CA GLU A 166 2.02 -26.30 -7.84
C GLU A 166 0.99 -25.26 -7.36
N ALA A 167 0.53 -25.34 -6.10
CA ALA A 167 -0.48 -24.43 -5.60
C ALA A 167 0.09 -23.01 -5.45
N GLY A 168 -0.35 -22.06 -6.28
CA GLY A 168 -0.04 -20.64 -6.11
C GLY A 168 -0.42 -20.11 -4.73
N ARG A 169 0.12 -18.95 -4.37
CA ARG A 169 -0.24 -18.28 -3.11
C ARG A 169 -1.46 -17.39 -3.33
N LYS A 170 -2.29 -17.29 -2.29
CA LYS A 170 -3.47 -16.41 -2.25
C LYS A 170 -3.14 -15.08 -1.59
N VAL A 171 -3.76 -14.01 -2.06
CA VAL A 171 -3.75 -12.65 -1.50
C VAL A 171 -5.16 -12.18 -1.17
N ASP A 172 -5.28 -11.25 -0.23
CA ASP A 172 -6.57 -10.66 0.17
C ASP A 172 -7.02 -9.55 -0.80
N CYS A 173 -6.07 -8.83 -1.38
CA CYS A 173 -6.28 -7.74 -2.30
C CYS A 173 -5.18 -7.70 -3.37
N LEU A 174 -5.57 -7.59 -4.63
CA LEU A 174 -4.68 -7.55 -5.78
C LEU A 174 -4.98 -6.33 -6.65
N PHE A 175 -3.94 -5.58 -7.00
CA PHE A 175 -4.00 -4.43 -7.90
C PHE A 175 -3.53 -4.85 -9.28
N MET A 176 -4.33 -4.61 -10.32
CA MET A 176 -4.01 -5.01 -11.69
C MET A 176 -4.26 -3.89 -12.70
N PHE A 177 -3.38 -3.76 -13.68
CA PHE A 177 -3.54 -2.85 -14.82
C PHE A 177 -3.35 -3.66 -16.11
N ASP A 178 -4.32 -3.63 -17.01
CA ASP A 178 -4.30 -4.35 -18.29
C ASP A 178 -3.89 -5.84 -18.18
N GLY A 179 -4.38 -6.53 -17.14
CA GLY A 179 -4.07 -7.93 -16.88
C GLY A 179 -2.72 -8.19 -16.20
N ILE A 180 -1.93 -7.15 -15.93
CA ILE A 180 -0.65 -7.22 -15.24
C ILE A 180 -0.87 -6.96 -13.74
N GLU A 181 -0.38 -7.86 -12.89
CA GLU A 181 -0.38 -7.69 -11.44
C GLU A 181 0.62 -6.59 -11.05
N LEU A 182 0.20 -5.55 -10.35
CA LEU A 182 1.05 -4.41 -9.99
C LEU A 182 1.51 -4.44 -8.53
N SER A 183 0.63 -4.86 -7.63
CA SER A 183 0.82 -4.78 -6.19
C SER A 183 -0.17 -5.73 -5.51
N ASN A 184 0.13 -6.10 -4.28
CA ASN A 184 -0.80 -6.83 -3.43
C ASN A 184 -0.83 -6.23 -2.02
N LEU A 185 -1.91 -6.53 -1.31
CA LEU A 185 -2.12 -6.07 0.04
C LEU A 185 -2.70 -7.22 0.86
N GLU A 186 -2.12 -7.41 2.05
CA GLU A 186 -2.50 -8.45 3.01
C GLU A 186 -3.12 -7.77 4.21
N ILE A 187 -4.26 -8.29 4.67
CA ILE A 187 -5.02 -7.69 5.75
C ILE A 187 -5.18 -8.68 6.88
N LYS A 188 -4.99 -8.17 8.09
CA LYS A 188 -5.32 -8.85 9.33
C LYS A 188 -6.13 -7.94 10.23
N HIS A 189 -6.87 -8.56 11.14
CA HIS A 189 -7.63 -7.84 12.15
C HIS A 189 -6.71 -7.10 13.15
N SER A 190 -7.23 -6.09 13.84
CA SER A 190 -6.47 -5.18 14.72
C SER A 190 -5.77 -5.82 15.93
N HIS A 191 -6.02 -7.11 16.19
CA HIS A 191 -5.53 -7.83 17.38
C HIS A 191 -4.63 -9.01 17.04
N ILE A 192 -3.99 -8.99 15.87
CA ILE A 192 -3.07 -10.03 15.44
C ILE A 192 -1.83 -10.11 16.34
N SER A 193 -1.29 -11.32 16.53
CA SER A 193 -0.04 -11.51 17.25
C SER A 193 1.16 -10.97 16.45
N LYS A 194 2.22 -10.53 17.14
CA LYS A 194 3.46 -10.10 16.48
C LYS A 194 4.08 -11.20 15.61
N THR A 195 3.89 -12.46 16.00
CA THR A 195 4.39 -13.63 15.26
C THR A 195 3.63 -13.78 13.95
N ASP A 196 2.30 -13.69 13.97
CA ASP A 196 1.48 -13.84 12.78
C ASP A 196 1.66 -12.64 11.83
N LEU A 197 1.84 -11.43 12.38
CA LEU A 197 2.22 -10.26 11.59
C LEU A 197 3.58 -10.49 10.90
N ALA A 198 4.59 -11.02 11.60
CA ALA A 198 5.88 -11.33 10.97
C ALA A 198 5.77 -12.42 9.89
N ILE A 199 4.86 -13.38 10.04
CA ILE A 199 4.57 -14.41 9.03
C ILE A 199 3.90 -13.77 7.80
N GLN A 200 2.93 -12.88 8.01
CA GLN A 200 2.26 -12.12 6.96
C GLN A 200 3.24 -11.25 6.19
N ASN A 201 4.07 -10.45 6.87
CA ASN A 201 5.05 -9.60 6.20
C ASN A 201 6.00 -10.43 5.32
N LYS A 202 6.49 -11.58 5.82
CA LYS A 202 7.32 -12.50 5.01
C LYS A 202 6.57 -13.08 3.82
N LYS A 203 5.29 -13.39 3.97
CA LYS A 203 4.42 -13.82 2.86
C LYS A 203 4.31 -12.70 1.84
N ASN A 204 3.94 -11.50 2.26
CA ASN A 204 3.72 -10.33 1.42
C ASN A 204 4.96 -9.99 0.58
N ILE A 205 6.14 -9.96 1.21
CA ILE A 205 7.40 -9.69 0.49
C ILE A 205 7.69 -10.74 -0.59
N ARG A 206 7.47 -12.04 -0.29
CA ARG A 206 7.68 -13.11 -1.30
C ARG A 206 6.75 -12.95 -2.49
N LEU A 207 5.53 -12.47 -2.28
CA LEU A 207 4.55 -12.24 -3.34
C LEU A 207 4.92 -11.03 -4.18
N ALA A 208 5.30 -9.93 -3.53
CA ALA A 208 5.84 -8.77 -4.22
C ALA A 208 7.07 -9.12 -5.08
N ARG A 209 7.95 -10.01 -4.59
CA ARG A 209 9.08 -10.51 -5.38
C ARG A 209 8.65 -11.29 -6.60
N CYS A 210 7.60 -12.12 -6.49
CA CYS A 210 7.05 -12.81 -7.67
C CYS A 210 6.50 -11.80 -8.69
N ILE A 211 5.79 -10.77 -8.24
CA ILE A 211 5.27 -9.69 -9.11
C ILE A 211 6.44 -8.96 -9.81
N GLN A 212 7.49 -8.62 -9.07
CA GLN A 212 8.67 -7.93 -9.61
C GLN A 212 9.35 -8.75 -10.70
N GLU A 213 9.56 -10.04 -10.46
CA GLU A 213 10.13 -10.96 -11.46
C GLU A 213 9.22 -11.08 -12.69
N SER A 214 7.90 -11.08 -12.49
CA SER A 214 6.96 -11.03 -13.61
C SER A 214 7.08 -9.74 -14.42
N HIS A 215 7.37 -8.60 -13.81
CA HIS A 215 7.62 -7.33 -14.53
C HIS A 215 8.93 -7.37 -15.29
N VAL A 216 10.00 -7.90 -14.68
CA VAL A 216 11.30 -8.08 -15.34
C VAL A 216 11.17 -9.00 -16.56
N ALA A 217 10.40 -10.10 -16.45
CA ALA A 217 10.12 -11.00 -17.57
C ALA A 217 9.33 -10.34 -18.72
N LEU A 218 8.60 -9.25 -18.43
CA LEU A 218 7.93 -8.41 -19.42
C LEU A 218 8.85 -7.32 -20.00
N GLY A 219 10.12 -7.26 -19.58
CA GLY A 219 11.11 -6.30 -20.04
C GLY A 219 11.16 -4.99 -19.26
N VAL A 220 10.55 -4.92 -18.07
CA VAL A 220 10.64 -3.73 -17.20
C VAL A 220 12.00 -3.70 -16.50
N GLU A 221 12.82 -2.70 -16.84
CA GLU A 221 14.06 -2.40 -16.14
C GLU A 221 13.75 -1.76 -14.78
N ASP A 222 14.55 -2.09 -13.76
CA ASP A 222 14.43 -1.56 -12.39
C ASP A 222 13.02 -1.66 -11.76
N ALA A 223 12.30 -2.72 -12.08
CA ALA A 223 10.92 -2.94 -11.64
C ALA A 223 10.78 -2.79 -10.12
N SER A 224 9.89 -1.89 -9.68
CA SER A 224 9.57 -1.72 -8.26
C SER A 224 8.15 -2.14 -7.96
N VAL A 225 7.96 -2.83 -6.83
CA VAL A 225 6.64 -3.28 -6.40
C VAL A 225 6.30 -2.65 -5.06
N PHE A 226 5.19 -1.91 -5.02
CA PHE A 226 4.62 -1.41 -3.79
C PHE A 226 3.79 -2.49 -3.11
N MET A 227 3.78 -2.52 -1.79
CA MET A 227 2.94 -3.42 -1.00
C MET A 227 2.56 -2.76 0.32
N ALA A 228 1.52 -3.27 0.97
CA ALA A 228 1.17 -2.84 2.31
C ALA A 228 0.83 -4.02 3.20
N ASP A 229 1.25 -3.95 4.46
CA ASP A 229 0.78 -4.80 5.54
C ASP A 229 -0.23 -4.00 6.35
N VAL A 230 -1.48 -4.49 6.38
CA VAL A 230 -2.60 -3.82 7.06
C VAL A 230 -3.02 -4.63 8.28
N CYS A 231 -3.16 -3.93 9.40
CA CYS A 231 -3.67 -4.45 10.65
C CYS A 231 -4.84 -3.56 11.10
N GLY A 232 -6.07 -3.99 10.80
CA GLY A 232 -7.25 -3.16 10.99
C GLY A 232 -7.24 -1.95 10.06
N PHE A 233 -7.24 -0.76 10.64
CA PHE A 233 -7.19 0.51 9.92
C PHE A 233 -5.81 1.16 9.89
N VAL A 234 -4.79 0.45 10.38
CA VAL A 234 -3.39 0.89 10.33
C VAL A 234 -2.65 0.12 9.26
N ALA A 235 -1.96 0.82 8.38
CA ALA A 235 -1.13 0.27 7.32
C ALA A 235 0.33 0.70 7.47
N VAL A 236 1.22 -0.22 7.11
CA VAL A 236 2.61 0.08 6.80
C VAL A 236 2.82 -0.16 5.32
N PHE A 237 3.29 0.87 4.62
CA PHE A 237 3.59 0.78 3.20
C PHE A 237 5.07 0.48 2.99
N TYR A 238 5.32 -0.45 2.07
CA TYR A 238 6.65 -0.90 1.71
C TYR A 238 6.84 -0.83 0.20
N GLN A 239 8.10 -0.73 -0.20
CA GLN A 239 8.52 -0.84 -1.58
C GLN A 239 9.61 -1.90 -1.70
N LEU A 240 9.46 -2.79 -2.67
CA LEU A 240 10.48 -3.70 -3.14
C LEU A 240 11.19 -3.06 -4.33
N ARG A 241 12.52 -2.96 -4.26
CA ARG A 241 13.38 -2.38 -5.30
C ARG A 241 14.53 -3.33 -5.63
N PRO A 242 15.00 -3.38 -6.88
CA PRO A 242 16.26 -4.03 -7.20
C PRO A 242 17.41 -3.15 -6.74
N MET A 243 18.45 -3.77 -6.17
CA MET A 243 19.70 -3.14 -5.77
C MET A 243 20.83 -4.04 -6.30
N GLY A 244 21.25 -3.79 -7.53
CA GLY A 244 22.10 -4.72 -8.28
C GLY A 244 21.39 -6.06 -8.49
N ASP A 245 22.05 -7.15 -8.09
CA ASP A 245 21.57 -8.52 -8.24
C ASP A 245 20.63 -8.98 -7.09
N ILE A 246 20.35 -8.13 -6.10
CA ILE A 246 19.42 -8.44 -5.00
C ILE A 246 18.15 -7.58 -5.06
N SER A 247 17.15 -7.99 -4.27
CA SER A 247 15.98 -7.16 -4.00
C SER A 247 15.95 -6.74 -2.54
N VAL A 248 15.73 -5.46 -2.33
CA VAL A 248 15.57 -4.87 -1.00
C VAL A 248 14.13 -4.47 -0.77
N VAL A 249 13.67 -4.60 0.47
CA VAL A 249 12.38 -4.08 0.91
C VAL A 249 12.59 -3.11 2.05
N GLY A 250 12.09 -1.91 1.87
CA GLY A 250 12.07 -0.86 2.88
C GLY A 250 10.67 -0.26 3.02
N LYS A 251 10.47 0.47 4.12
CA LYS A 251 9.26 1.28 4.28
C LYS A 251 9.32 2.47 3.31
N ILE A 252 8.18 2.83 2.75
CA ILE A 252 8.02 4.03 1.91
C ILE A 252 8.16 5.30 2.75
N THR A 253 7.63 5.26 3.97
CA THR A 253 7.65 6.34 4.94
C THR A 253 7.97 5.76 6.34
N PRO A 254 8.64 6.53 7.23
CA PRO A 254 8.75 6.17 8.64
C PRO A 254 7.38 6.07 9.34
N SER A 255 6.40 6.87 8.90
CA SER A 255 5.07 7.02 9.50
C SER A 255 4.19 5.80 9.25
N LEU A 256 3.28 5.53 10.19
CA LEU A 256 2.17 4.60 9.97
C LEU A 256 1.03 5.38 9.32
N VAL A 257 0.29 4.76 8.43
CA VAL A 257 -0.92 5.36 7.86
C VAL A 257 -2.12 4.78 8.59
N GLN A 258 -2.88 5.61 9.28
CA GLN A 258 -4.05 5.21 10.04
C GLN A 258 -5.30 5.83 9.43
N LEU A 259 -6.29 5.00 9.11
CA LEU A 259 -7.61 5.48 8.74
C LEU A 259 -8.44 5.73 10.00
N PRO A 260 -9.27 6.78 10.02
CA PRO A 260 -10.02 7.15 11.22
C PRO A 260 -11.18 6.19 11.48
N GLU A 261 -11.30 5.73 12.74
CA GLU A 261 -12.43 4.93 13.23
C GLU A 261 -13.47 5.80 13.94
N THR A 262 -13.00 6.88 14.55
CA THR A 262 -13.79 7.80 15.36
C THR A 262 -13.61 9.24 14.88
N GLU A 263 -14.44 10.14 15.40
CA GLU A 263 -14.29 11.58 15.16
C GLU A 263 -12.97 12.12 15.71
N PHE A 264 -12.46 11.53 16.81
CA PHE A 264 -11.16 11.87 17.35
C PHE A 264 -10.03 11.45 16.40
N ASP A 265 -10.08 10.22 15.88
CA ASP A 265 -9.08 9.74 14.92
C ASP A 265 -9.12 10.55 13.62
N LEU A 266 -10.31 11.03 13.21
CA LEU A 266 -10.47 11.89 12.05
C LEU A 266 -9.78 13.25 12.27
N ALA A 267 -9.76 13.76 13.50
CA ALA A 267 -9.02 14.96 13.84
C ALA A 267 -7.50 14.74 13.82
N GLU A 268 -7.02 13.55 14.20
CA GLU A 268 -5.59 13.19 14.07
C GLU A 268 -5.17 12.96 12.61
N PHE A 269 -6.12 12.53 11.75
CA PHE A 269 -5.89 12.31 10.33
C PHE A 269 -5.76 13.61 9.51
N LEU A 270 -6.42 14.70 9.92
CA LEU A 270 -6.47 15.99 9.22
C LEU A 270 -5.32 16.94 9.60
#